data_AF-A0A917YD07-F1
#
_entry.id   AF-A0A917YD07-F1
#
_cell.length_a   1.000
_cell.length_b   1.000
_cell.length_c   1.000
_cell.angle_alpha   90.00
_cell.angle_beta   90.00
_cell.angle_gamma   90.00
#
_symmetry.space_group_name_H-M   'P 1'
#
loop_
_entity.id
_entity.type
_entity.pdbx_description
1 polymer ?
#
loop_
_entity_poly.entity_id
_entity_poly.type
_entity_poly.pdbx_seq_one_letter_code
_entity_poly.pdbx_strand_id
1 'polypeptide(L)'
;MALNDWADRAEDAVERPHRPLPSGRIRPAAALAAAGALTAAGLALAARAGRPSLAVAAPLAATVWAYDLTLKRTPVGPVAMAAARGLDVLLGAAATAGTARRRDRLFGQATTGRAVPGQDVPLVSTTDPRTLRRALPSALTLATHTLAVTTVSRGETQGGSPLAPLAALATTGALAWGLSNGRAGASRPIGDDPTALHPGRVGAPMDTGQAGVGTGGRLGPARGAAPGPFAHPVTDTLRTALTLAYAATSAHPLFHAVLNPSPPLTQRAVGGGIRAMIPLQATLAARAGAPVTALLTAALAPAARKFARKVSVT
;
A
#
# COMPACT_ATOMS: atom_id res chain seq x y z
N MET A 1 1.98 20.04 -0.02
CA MET A 1 2.80 20.88 -0.94
C MET A 1 2.49 22.35 -0.73
N ALA A 2 1.37 22.90 -1.20
CA ALA A 2 1.05 24.32 -0.97
C ALA A 2 1.03 24.71 0.52
N LEU A 3 0.47 23.86 1.39
CA LEU A 3 0.49 24.07 2.84
C LEU A 3 1.91 24.02 3.41
N ASN A 4 2.71 23.01 3.04
CA ASN A 4 4.11 22.91 3.42
C ASN A 4 4.91 24.16 3.05
N ASP A 5 4.82 24.64 1.81
CA ASP A 5 5.53 25.85 1.37
C ASP A 5 5.07 27.08 2.17
N TRP A 6 3.77 27.17 2.48
CA TRP A 6 3.24 28.23 3.34
C TRP A 6 3.79 28.15 4.77
N ALA A 7 3.91 26.94 5.33
CA ALA A 7 4.44 26.72 6.67
C ALA A 7 5.95 27.01 6.76
N ASP A 8 6.70 26.67 5.71
CA ASP A 8 8.16 26.83 5.64
C ASP A 8 8.62 28.20 5.17
N ARG A 9 7.69 29.10 4.80
CA ARG A 9 8.00 30.39 4.16
C ARG A 9 9.06 31.25 4.88
N ALA A 10 9.17 31.17 6.20
CA ALA A 10 10.14 31.94 6.97
C ALA A 10 11.54 31.33 6.90
N GLU A 11 11.63 30.00 6.95
CA GLU A 11 12.87 29.23 6.80
C GLU A 11 13.36 29.28 5.34
N ASP A 12 12.44 29.07 4.39
CA ASP A 12 12.69 29.21 2.96
C ASP A 12 13.16 30.63 2.58
N ALA A 13 12.78 31.67 3.34
CA ALA A 13 13.28 33.03 3.09
C ALA A 13 14.76 33.20 3.41
N VAL A 14 15.29 32.40 4.34
CA VAL A 14 16.71 32.40 4.70
C VAL A 14 17.49 31.45 3.80
N GLU A 15 17.02 30.22 3.64
CA GLU A 15 17.78 29.15 2.98
C GLU A 15 17.59 29.12 1.46
N ARG A 16 16.41 29.50 0.97
CA ARG A 16 15.98 29.32 -0.43
C ARG A 16 15.17 30.53 -0.93
N PRO A 17 15.74 31.75 -0.93
CA PRO A 17 15.00 32.99 -1.19
C PRO A 17 14.36 33.05 -2.59
N HIS A 18 14.83 32.23 -3.53
CA HIS A 18 14.28 32.12 -4.88
C HIS A 18 12.91 31.40 -4.92
N ARG A 19 12.46 30.73 -3.85
CA ARG A 19 11.17 30.02 -3.82
C ARG A 19 9.97 30.96 -4.01
N PRO A 20 8.83 30.48 -4.55
CA PRO A 20 7.71 31.36 -4.96
C PRO A 20 7.14 32.26 -3.86
N LEU A 21 7.11 31.79 -2.61
CA LEU A 21 6.61 32.54 -1.47
C LEU A 21 7.60 33.61 -0.97
N PRO A 22 8.87 33.27 -0.62
CA PRO A 22 9.86 34.28 -0.24
C PRO A 22 10.16 35.32 -1.33
N SER A 23 10.19 34.91 -2.60
CA SER A 23 10.43 35.82 -3.74
C SER A 23 9.25 36.74 -4.06
N GLY A 24 8.12 36.61 -3.35
CA GLY A 24 6.92 37.44 -3.56
C GLY A 24 6.11 37.09 -4.82
N ARG A 25 6.52 36.08 -5.61
CA ARG A 25 5.78 35.63 -6.81
C ARG A 25 4.38 35.12 -6.48
N ILE A 26 4.17 34.59 -5.27
CA ILE A 26 2.86 34.16 -4.76
C ILE A 26 2.63 34.82 -3.40
N ARG A 27 1.44 35.38 -3.17
CA ARG A 27 1.06 35.91 -1.86
C ARG A 27 0.84 34.76 -0.86
N PRO A 28 1.30 34.85 0.41
CA PRO A 28 1.08 33.81 1.41
C PRO A 28 -0.40 33.44 1.61
N ALA A 29 -1.29 34.43 1.61
CA ALA A 29 -2.73 34.19 1.71
C ALA A 29 -3.27 33.35 0.53
N ALA A 30 -2.74 33.55 -0.68
CA ALA A 30 -3.15 32.78 -1.85
C ALA A 30 -2.70 31.32 -1.76
N ALA A 31 -1.48 31.06 -1.27
CA ALA A 31 -1.01 29.70 -1.04
C ALA A 31 -1.83 28.96 0.04
N LEU A 32 -2.17 29.65 1.14
CA LEU A 32 -3.03 29.08 2.18
C LEU A 32 -4.46 28.83 1.68
N ALA A 33 -5.02 29.77 0.91
CA ALA A 33 -6.34 29.60 0.30
C ALA A 33 -6.36 28.43 -0.69
N ALA A 34 -5.33 28.29 -1.53
CA ALA A 34 -5.19 27.16 -2.43
C ALA A 34 -5.06 25.83 -1.67
N ALA A 35 -4.27 25.79 -0.59
CA ALA A 35 -4.15 24.61 0.26
C ALA A 35 -5.49 24.21 0.89
N GLY A 36 -6.23 25.17 1.43
CA GLY A 36 -7.58 24.96 1.99
C GLY A 36 -8.57 24.47 0.94
N ALA A 37 -8.64 25.16 -0.21
CA ALA A 37 -9.55 24.82 -1.30
C ALA A 37 -9.27 23.43 -1.90
N LEU A 38 -8.01 23.08 -2.13
CA LEU A 38 -7.63 21.75 -2.63
C LEU A 38 -7.92 20.65 -1.60
N THR A 39 -7.72 20.93 -0.30
CA THR A 39 -8.09 20.00 0.77
C THR A 39 -9.61 19.77 0.78
N ALA A 40 -10.41 20.84 0.74
CA ALA A 40 -11.87 20.77 0.71
C ALA A 40 -12.36 20.01 -0.54
N ALA A 41 -11.79 20.29 -1.71
CA ALA A 41 -12.11 19.58 -2.95
C ALA A 41 -11.78 18.09 -2.85
N GLY A 42 -10.61 17.73 -2.31
CA GLY A 42 -10.23 16.33 -2.07
C GLY A 42 -11.18 15.60 -1.14
N LEU A 43 -11.60 16.23 -0.04
CA LEU A 43 -12.60 15.69 0.89
C LEU A 43 -13.98 15.55 0.24
N ALA A 44 -14.40 16.52 -0.58
CA ALA A 44 -15.65 16.45 -1.31
C ALA A 44 -15.64 15.29 -2.33
N LEU A 45 -14.54 15.09 -3.05
CA LEU A 45 -14.36 13.95 -3.95
C LEU A 45 -14.38 12.61 -3.18
N ALA A 46 -13.72 12.54 -2.02
CA ALA A 46 -13.76 11.37 -1.16
C ALA A 46 -15.19 11.09 -0.65
N ALA A 47 -15.94 12.12 -0.27
CA ALA A 47 -17.35 12.00 0.12
C ALA A 47 -18.22 11.45 -1.02
N ARG A 48 -17.99 11.92 -2.26
CA ARG A 48 -18.66 11.42 -3.47
C ARG A 48 -18.28 9.98 -3.81
N ALA A 49 -17.05 9.57 -3.51
CA ALA A 49 -16.60 8.17 -3.64
C ALA A 49 -17.22 7.25 -2.58
N GLY A 50 -17.61 7.80 -1.42
CA GLY A 50 -18.40 7.14 -0.39
C GLY A 50 -17.92 7.39 1.04
N ARG A 51 -18.75 7.03 2.02
CA ARG A 51 -18.46 7.22 3.46
C ARG A 51 -17.10 6.64 3.89
N PRO A 52 -16.68 5.44 3.44
CA PRO A 52 -15.42 4.85 3.89
C PRO A 52 -14.19 5.54 3.30
N SER A 53 -14.28 6.06 2.07
CA SER A 53 -13.23 6.92 1.50
C SER A 53 -13.10 8.22 2.29
N LEU A 54 -14.22 8.86 2.62
CA LEU A 54 -14.22 10.07 3.47
C LEU A 54 -13.65 9.79 4.87
N ALA A 55 -14.02 8.65 5.48
CA ALA A 55 -13.55 8.25 6.81
C ALA A 55 -12.03 8.04 6.89
N VAL A 56 -11.36 7.73 5.77
CA VAL A 56 -9.90 7.65 5.68
C VAL A 56 -9.29 8.99 5.21
N ALA A 57 -9.94 9.69 4.29
CA ALA A 57 -9.46 10.97 3.76
C ALA A 57 -9.42 12.08 4.83
N ALA A 58 -10.40 12.13 5.73
CA ALA A 58 -10.44 13.12 6.80
C ALA A 58 -9.25 13.02 7.77
N PRO A 59 -8.93 11.85 8.38
CA PRO A 59 -7.75 11.71 9.22
C PRO A 59 -6.44 11.86 8.43
N LEU A 60 -6.40 11.48 7.14
CA LEU A 60 -5.24 11.74 6.28
C LEU A 60 -5.01 13.26 6.14
N ALA A 61 -6.04 14.02 5.78
CA ALA A 61 -5.96 15.47 5.66
C ALA A 61 -5.53 16.12 6.99
N ALA A 62 -6.13 15.71 8.11
CA ALA A 62 -5.74 16.18 9.43
C ALA A 62 -4.27 15.87 9.75
N THR A 63 -3.79 14.66 9.41
CA THR A 63 -2.40 14.26 9.62
C THR A 63 -1.43 15.11 8.78
N VAL A 64 -1.76 15.37 7.51
CA VAL A 64 -0.96 16.23 6.62
C VAL A 64 -0.88 17.66 7.17
N TRP A 65 -2.01 18.22 7.61
CA TRP A 65 -2.02 19.54 8.23
C TRP A 65 -1.22 19.60 9.53
N ALA A 66 -1.39 18.61 10.41
CA ALA A 66 -0.63 18.51 11.64
C ALA A 66 0.87 18.36 11.37
N TYR A 67 1.26 17.56 10.38
CA TYR A 67 2.66 17.40 9.98
C TYR A 67 3.26 18.72 9.46
N ASP A 68 2.63 19.34 8.47
CA ASP A 68 3.14 20.53 7.80
C ASP A 68 3.24 21.71 8.78
N LEU A 69 2.28 21.86 9.71
CA LEU A 69 2.23 22.99 10.63
C LEU A 69 3.07 22.79 11.89
N THR A 70 3.16 21.59 12.47
CA THR A 70 3.79 21.40 13.79
C THR A 70 4.69 20.17 13.87
N LEU A 71 4.20 18.98 13.50
CA LEU A 71 4.85 17.73 13.89
C LEU A 71 6.17 17.48 13.17
N LYS A 72 6.40 18.04 11.97
CA LYS A 72 7.68 17.84 11.25
C LYS A 72 8.91 18.32 12.04
N ARG A 73 8.72 19.31 12.91
CA ARG A 73 9.77 19.89 13.78
C ARG A 73 9.96 19.10 15.08
N THR A 74 9.04 18.21 15.43
CA THR A 74 9.09 17.45 16.69
C THR A 74 9.67 16.04 16.49
N PRO A 75 10.04 15.33 17.56
CA PRO A 75 10.45 13.92 17.48
C PRO A 75 9.38 12.98 16.89
N VAL A 76 8.11 13.41 16.87
CA VAL A 76 6.97 12.63 16.36
C VAL A 76 6.82 12.78 14.84
N GLY A 77 7.54 13.70 14.19
CA GLY A 77 7.48 13.93 12.74
C GLY A 77 7.56 12.67 11.87
N PRO A 78 8.51 11.74 12.10
CA PRO A 78 8.58 10.47 11.37
C PRO A 78 7.33 9.61 11.49
N VAL A 79 6.68 9.60 12.66
CA VAL A 79 5.44 8.85 12.89
C VAL A 79 4.29 9.46 12.12
N ALA A 80 4.16 10.80 12.12
CA ALA A 80 3.14 11.49 11.36
C ALA A 80 3.29 11.29 9.84
N MET A 81 4.53 11.34 9.31
CA MET A 81 4.81 11.05 7.90
C MET A 81 4.47 9.59 7.53
N ALA A 82 4.84 8.64 8.40
CA ALA A 82 4.49 7.23 8.23
C ALA A 82 2.98 6.98 8.25
N ALA A 83 2.26 7.64 9.18
CA ALA A 83 0.80 7.57 9.27
C ALA A 83 0.14 8.13 8.01
N ALA A 84 0.58 9.29 7.52
CA ALA A 84 0.10 9.86 6.27
C ALA A 84 0.28 8.89 5.09
N ARG A 85 1.45 8.24 4.98
CA ARG A 85 1.69 7.23 3.94
C ARG A 85 0.83 5.98 4.07
N GLY A 86 0.62 5.48 5.29
CA GLY A 86 -0.29 4.36 5.52
C GLY A 86 -1.74 4.69 5.15
N LEU A 87 -2.22 5.87 5.58
CA LEU A 87 -3.58 6.35 5.29
C LEU A 87 -3.81 6.61 3.79
N ASP A 88 -2.80 7.07 3.06
CA ASP A 88 -2.85 7.25 1.59
C ASP A 88 -3.14 5.92 0.87
N VAL A 89 -2.50 4.83 1.29
CA VAL A 89 -2.74 3.48 0.75
C VAL A 89 -4.16 3.00 1.08
N LEU A 90 -4.60 3.22 2.32
CA LEU A 90 -5.96 2.85 2.75
C LEU A 90 -7.03 3.67 2.00
N LEU A 91 -6.75 4.93 1.69
CA LEU A 91 -7.64 5.78 0.90
C LEU A 91 -7.79 5.25 -0.53
N GLY A 92 -6.68 4.87 -1.17
CA GLY A 92 -6.70 4.22 -2.49
C GLY A 92 -7.50 2.91 -2.49
N ALA A 93 -7.33 2.08 -1.46
CA ALA A 93 -8.12 0.86 -1.30
C ALA A 93 -9.62 1.13 -1.07
N ALA A 94 -9.96 2.14 -0.26
CA ALA A 94 -11.34 2.54 -0.01
C ALA A 94 -12.03 3.05 -1.28
N ALA A 95 -11.33 3.87 -2.07
CA ALA A 95 -11.85 4.47 -3.30
C ALA A 95 -12.08 3.45 -4.43
N THR A 96 -11.25 2.41 -4.51
CA THR A 96 -11.34 1.40 -5.59
C THR A 96 -12.31 0.25 -5.28
N ALA A 97 -12.69 0.07 -4.01
CA ALA A 97 -13.62 -0.98 -3.57
C ALA A 97 -15.05 -0.85 -4.15
N GLY A 98 -15.49 0.36 -4.47
CA GLY A 98 -16.80 0.61 -5.10
C GLY A 98 -16.83 0.23 -6.58
N THR A 99 -15.75 0.51 -7.30
CA THR A 99 -15.63 0.28 -8.75
C THR A 99 -15.58 -1.21 -9.11
N ALA A 100 -14.85 -2.01 -8.34
CA ALA A 100 -14.74 -3.46 -8.58
C ALA A 100 -16.11 -4.17 -8.51
N ARG A 101 -16.94 -3.83 -7.51
CA ARG A 101 -18.28 -4.43 -7.36
C ARG A 101 -19.26 -4.03 -8.46
N ARG A 102 -19.20 -2.79 -8.95
CA ARG A 102 -20.01 -2.35 -10.09
C ARG A 102 -19.65 -3.14 -11.35
N ARG A 103 -18.37 -3.38 -11.57
CA ARG A 103 -17.87 -4.21 -12.68
C ARG A 103 -18.36 -5.65 -12.59
N ASP A 104 -18.20 -6.29 -11.43
CA ASP A 104 -18.59 -7.70 -11.24
C ASP A 104 -20.10 -7.91 -11.40
N ARG A 105 -20.94 -6.93 -11.01
CA ARG A 105 -22.40 -6.99 -11.26
C ARG A 105 -22.75 -6.86 -12.74
N LEU A 106 -22.14 -5.92 -13.45
CA LEU A 106 -22.42 -5.71 -14.87
C LEU A 106 -22.06 -6.95 -15.69
N PHE A 107 -20.89 -7.54 -15.42
CA PHE A 107 -20.49 -8.79 -16.08
C PHE A 107 -21.33 -9.98 -15.58
N GLY A 108 -21.57 -10.13 -14.28
CA GLY A 108 -22.39 -11.22 -13.75
C GLY A 108 -23.83 -11.23 -14.28
N GLN A 109 -24.44 -10.05 -14.48
CA GLN A 109 -25.76 -9.90 -15.10
C GLN A 109 -25.73 -10.24 -16.61
N ALA A 110 -24.64 -9.89 -17.31
CA ALA A 110 -24.47 -10.26 -18.71
C ALA A 110 -24.28 -11.78 -18.90
N THR A 111 -23.57 -12.45 -17.98
CA THR A 111 -23.31 -13.90 -18.09
C THR A 111 -24.50 -14.77 -17.66
N THR A 112 -25.32 -14.30 -16.71
CA THR A 112 -26.43 -15.11 -16.18
C THR A 112 -27.77 -14.87 -16.86
N GLY A 113 -27.89 -13.88 -17.76
CA GLY A 113 -29.12 -13.59 -18.53
C GLY A 113 -30.36 -13.27 -17.70
N ARG A 114 -30.26 -13.23 -16.36
CA ARG A 114 -31.37 -13.07 -15.43
C ARG A 114 -31.34 -11.65 -14.89
N ALA A 115 -31.94 -10.73 -15.64
CA ALA A 115 -32.41 -9.49 -15.05
C ALA A 115 -33.51 -9.86 -14.04
N VAL A 116 -33.19 -9.87 -12.73
CA VAL A 116 -34.20 -9.99 -11.67
C VAL A 116 -34.84 -8.60 -11.55
N PRO A 117 -36.07 -8.38 -12.04
CA PRO A 117 -36.70 -7.07 -11.98
C PRO A 117 -37.17 -6.83 -10.53
N GLY A 118 -36.83 -5.68 -9.93
CA GLY A 118 -37.43 -5.23 -8.67
C GLY A 118 -36.54 -5.19 -7.42
N GLN A 119 -35.21 -5.30 -7.53
CA GLN A 119 -34.28 -4.98 -6.43
C GLN A 119 -33.57 -3.64 -6.63
N ASP A 120 -34.33 -2.56 -6.83
CA ASP A 120 -33.84 -1.20 -6.71
C ASP A 120 -33.77 -0.81 -5.22
N VAL A 121 -32.99 -1.56 -4.44
CA VAL A 121 -32.63 -1.12 -3.09
C VAL A 121 -31.58 -0.02 -3.28
N PRO A 122 -31.80 1.21 -2.76
CA PRO A 122 -30.83 2.29 -2.89
C PRO A 122 -29.46 1.79 -2.43
N LEU A 123 -28.50 1.83 -3.34
CA LEU A 123 -27.16 1.31 -3.14
C LEU A 123 -26.44 2.22 -2.13
N VAL A 124 -26.72 2.04 -0.85
CA VAL A 124 -25.82 2.52 0.19
C VAL A 124 -24.53 1.74 -0.03
N SER A 125 -23.55 2.38 -0.68
CA SER A 125 -22.20 1.88 -0.88
C SER A 125 -21.52 1.68 0.48
N THR A 126 -21.87 0.59 1.15
CA THR A 126 -21.10 0.08 2.28
C THR A 126 -19.86 -0.58 1.69
N THR A 127 -18.71 0.12 1.78
CA THR A 127 -17.41 -0.50 1.50
C THR A 127 -17.30 -1.75 2.36
N ASP A 128 -17.00 -2.90 1.74
CA ASP A 128 -16.80 -4.13 2.50
C ASP A 128 -15.60 -3.90 3.44
N PRO A 129 -15.77 -3.98 4.78
CA PRO A 129 -14.66 -3.84 5.73
C PRO A 129 -13.52 -4.82 5.45
N ARG A 130 -13.79 -5.91 4.71
CA ARG A 130 -12.77 -6.84 4.20
C ARG A 130 -11.75 -6.20 3.26
N THR A 131 -12.13 -5.21 2.44
CA THR A 131 -11.18 -4.56 1.51
C THR A 131 -10.15 -3.72 2.27
N LEU A 132 -10.60 -2.92 3.24
CA LEU A 132 -9.70 -2.17 4.12
C LEU A 132 -8.79 -3.11 4.93
N ARG A 133 -9.34 -4.19 5.48
CA ARG A 133 -8.55 -5.21 6.19
C ARG A 133 -7.51 -5.89 5.31
N ARG A 134 -7.83 -6.16 4.04
CA ARG A 134 -6.88 -6.72 3.06
C ARG A 134 -5.77 -5.75 2.67
N ALA A 135 -6.05 -4.44 2.66
CA ALA A 135 -5.06 -3.41 2.36
C ALA A 135 -4.14 -3.06 3.54
N LEU A 136 -4.57 -3.36 4.77
CA LEU A 136 -3.85 -3.01 6.00
C LEU A 136 -2.39 -3.51 6.04
N PRO A 137 -2.06 -4.77 5.64
CA PRO A 137 -0.67 -5.21 5.61
C PRO A 137 0.21 -4.39 4.65
N SER A 138 -0.32 -3.97 3.50
CA SER A 138 0.40 -3.13 2.53
C SER A 138 0.59 -1.71 3.08
N ALA A 139 -0.45 -1.15 3.70
CA ALA A 139 -0.40 0.17 4.34
C ALA A 139 0.64 0.21 5.48
N LEU A 140 0.62 -0.80 6.36
CA LEU A 140 1.60 -0.94 7.45
C LEU A 140 3.02 -1.15 6.91
N THR A 141 3.19 -1.96 5.87
CA THR A 141 4.51 -2.17 5.24
C THR A 141 5.10 -0.85 4.74
N LEU A 142 4.31 -0.05 4.02
CA LEU A 142 4.73 1.25 3.49
C LEU A 142 4.95 2.28 4.60
N ALA A 143 4.09 2.29 5.63
CA ALA A 143 4.25 3.16 6.80
C ALA A 143 5.54 2.83 7.56
N THR A 144 5.81 1.55 7.81
CA THR A 144 7.03 1.09 8.51
C THR A 144 8.30 1.45 7.75
N HIS A 145 8.33 1.24 6.42
CA HIS A 145 9.47 1.68 5.60
C HIS A 145 9.63 3.21 5.64
N THR A 146 8.52 3.95 5.51
CA THR A 146 8.53 5.42 5.57
C THR A 146 9.05 5.90 6.92
N LEU A 147 8.63 5.29 8.02
CA LEU A 147 9.10 5.59 9.37
C LEU A 147 10.61 5.43 9.44
N ALA A 148 11.13 4.28 9.02
CA ALA A 148 12.56 3.98 9.03
C ALA A 148 13.39 4.98 8.19
N VAL A 149 12.94 5.32 6.99
CA VAL A 149 13.66 6.30 6.14
C VAL A 149 13.59 7.70 6.73
N THR A 150 12.43 8.09 7.28
CA THR A 150 12.25 9.43 7.85
C THR A 150 13.04 9.59 9.16
N THR A 151 13.18 8.54 9.97
CA THR A 151 14.01 8.59 11.18
C THR A 151 15.50 8.73 10.84
N VAL A 152 15.99 8.03 9.81
CA VAL A 152 17.38 8.18 9.33
C VAL A 152 17.60 9.60 8.78
N SER A 153 16.63 10.13 8.02
CA SER A 153 16.74 11.46 7.41
C SER A 153 16.88 12.60 8.42
N ARG A 154 16.30 12.49 9.63
CA ARG A 154 16.47 13.52 10.67
C ARG A 154 17.92 13.72 11.11
N GLY A 155 18.75 12.68 11.04
CA GLY A 155 20.16 12.72 11.41
C GLY A 155 21.12 12.92 10.23
N GLU A 156 20.60 13.15 9.02
CA GLU A 156 21.41 13.12 7.80
C GLU A 156 22.42 14.26 7.68
N THR A 157 22.18 15.39 8.35
CA THR A 157 23.07 16.57 8.36
C THR A 157 24.10 16.52 9.48
N GLN A 158 23.77 15.88 10.60
CA GLN A 158 24.63 15.81 11.79
C GLN A 158 25.63 14.65 11.70
N GLY A 159 25.23 13.52 11.09
CA GLY A 159 26.06 12.32 11.06
C GLY A 159 26.36 11.74 12.46
N GLY A 160 27.18 10.70 12.55
CA GLY A 160 27.76 10.26 13.83
C GLY A 160 27.01 9.21 14.65
N SER A 161 25.79 8.78 14.29
CA SER A 161 25.11 7.67 14.97
C SER A 161 24.77 6.51 14.04
N PRO A 162 25.25 5.27 14.34
CA PRO A 162 24.90 4.09 13.56
C PRO A 162 23.50 3.55 13.88
N LEU A 163 22.88 4.00 14.98
CA LEU A 163 21.65 3.38 15.51
C LEU A 163 20.46 3.52 14.55
N ALA A 164 20.22 4.72 14.00
CA ALA A 164 19.11 4.93 13.09
C ALA A 164 19.29 4.14 11.77
N PRO A 165 20.45 4.19 11.08
CA PRO A 165 20.72 3.33 9.93
C PRO A 165 20.60 1.83 10.24
N LEU A 166 21.06 1.38 11.42
CA LEU A 166 20.99 -0.02 11.82
C LEU A 166 19.54 -0.47 12.05
N ALA A 167 18.76 0.33 12.76
CA ALA A 167 17.33 0.08 12.96
C ALA A 167 16.58 0.03 11.62
N ALA A 168 16.89 0.94 10.69
CA ALA A 168 16.32 0.95 9.35
C ALA A 168 16.77 -0.26 8.49
N LEU A 169 18.01 -0.73 8.65
CA LEU A 169 18.52 -1.94 8.00
C LEU A 169 17.80 -3.19 8.52
N ALA A 170 17.68 -3.33 9.83
CA ALA A 170 16.92 -4.42 10.47
C ALA A 170 15.45 -4.40 10.03
N THR A 171 14.84 -3.22 9.98
CA THR A 171 13.48 -3.03 9.49
C THR A 171 13.34 -3.45 8.02
N THR A 172 14.28 -3.06 7.16
CA THR A 172 14.32 -3.47 5.75
C THR A 172 14.36 -4.99 5.63
N GLY A 173 15.22 -5.66 6.41
CA GLY A 173 15.32 -7.12 6.45
C GLY A 173 14.03 -7.80 6.91
N ALA A 174 13.42 -7.31 7.99
CA ALA A 174 12.16 -7.84 8.52
C ALA A 174 11.01 -7.69 7.50
N LEU A 175 10.92 -6.54 6.83
CA LEU A 175 9.92 -6.32 5.78
C LEU A 175 10.16 -7.24 4.57
N ALA A 176 11.40 -7.37 4.10
CA ALA A 176 11.73 -8.27 2.99
C ALA A 176 11.39 -9.72 3.32
N TRP A 177 11.72 -10.19 4.53
CA TRP A 177 11.36 -11.51 5.02
C TRP A 177 9.84 -11.71 5.07
N GLY A 178 9.09 -10.74 5.60
CA GLY A 178 7.62 -10.78 5.66
C GLY A 178 6.95 -10.76 4.28
N LEU A 179 7.55 -10.09 3.30
CA LEU A 179 7.06 -10.05 1.91
C LEU A 179 7.27 -11.39 1.19
N SER A 180 8.38 -12.09 1.48
CA SER A 180 8.70 -13.40 0.92
C SER A 180 7.88 -14.53 1.56
N ASN A 181 7.71 -14.50 2.89
CA ASN A 181 7.07 -15.59 3.65
C ASN A 181 5.58 -15.40 3.89
N GLY A 182 5.05 -14.20 3.63
CA GLY A 182 3.61 -13.97 3.68
C GLY A 182 2.90 -14.81 2.64
N ARG A 183 2.09 -15.79 3.08
CA ARG A 183 1.13 -16.50 2.22
C ARG A 183 0.35 -15.42 1.45
N ALA A 184 0.45 -15.44 0.12
CA ALA A 184 -0.46 -14.67 -0.72
C ALA A 184 -1.86 -15.06 -0.26
N GLY A 185 -2.64 -14.11 0.24
CA GLY A 185 -4.00 -14.39 0.65
C GLY A 185 -4.67 -15.02 -0.55
N ALA A 186 -4.99 -16.31 -0.44
CA ALA A 186 -5.60 -17.07 -1.51
C ALA A 186 -6.93 -16.39 -1.84
N SER A 187 -6.89 -15.52 -2.85
CA SER A 187 -8.07 -15.10 -3.58
C SER A 187 -8.58 -16.35 -4.26
N ARG A 188 -9.39 -17.15 -3.54
CA ARG A 188 -10.22 -18.15 -4.18
C ARG A 188 -10.99 -17.43 -5.29
N PRO A 189 -10.96 -17.90 -6.55
CA PRO A 189 -11.88 -17.41 -7.55
C PRO A 189 -13.30 -17.51 -6.97
N ILE A 190 -14.06 -16.42 -7.05
CA ILE A 190 -15.49 -16.44 -6.81
C ILE A 190 -16.08 -17.23 -7.99
N GLY A 191 -16.25 -18.54 -7.82
CA GLY A 191 -16.68 -19.44 -8.88
C GLY A 191 -16.85 -20.89 -8.45
N ASP A 192 -16.05 -21.36 -7.51
CA ASP A 192 -16.15 -22.76 -7.05
C ASP A 192 -16.97 -22.86 -5.78
N ASP A 193 -18.29 -22.79 -5.94
CA ASP A 193 -19.23 -23.35 -4.97
C ASP A 193 -19.23 -24.89 -5.18
N PRO A 194 -18.77 -25.70 -4.21
CA PRO A 194 -18.72 -27.17 -4.37
C PRO A 194 -20.11 -27.83 -4.32
N THR A 195 -21.18 -27.03 -4.44
CA THR A 195 -22.59 -27.45 -4.41
C THR A 195 -23.30 -27.28 -5.75
N ALA A 196 -22.60 -26.88 -6.82
CA ALA A 196 -23.18 -26.88 -8.17
C ALA A 196 -23.38 -28.32 -8.67
N LEU A 197 -24.63 -28.80 -8.52
CA LEU A 197 -25.18 -30.03 -9.08
C LEU A 197 -24.64 -30.32 -10.49
N HIS A 198 -24.00 -31.47 -10.65
CA HIS A 198 -23.75 -32.08 -11.96
C HIS A 198 -25.09 -32.45 -12.65
N PRO A 199 -25.39 -31.90 -13.83
CA PRO A 199 -26.47 -32.41 -14.66
C PRO A 199 -25.94 -33.56 -15.53
N GLY A 200 -26.60 -34.72 -15.45
CA GLY A 200 -26.61 -35.71 -16.53
C GLY A 200 -25.64 -36.89 -16.39
N ARG A 201 -26.10 -37.95 -15.73
CA ARG A 201 -25.82 -39.32 -16.17
C ARG A 201 -27.12 -40.12 -16.15
N VAL A 202 -27.50 -40.60 -17.32
CA VAL A 202 -28.71 -41.36 -17.63
C VAL A 202 -28.40 -42.86 -17.47
N GLY A 203 -29.31 -43.61 -16.86
CA GLY A 203 -29.36 -45.10 -16.78
C GLY A 203 -28.54 -45.68 -15.61
N ALA A 204 -29.01 -46.63 -14.79
CA ALA A 204 -30.09 -47.62 -14.92
C ALA A 204 -30.51 -48.14 -13.50
N PRO A 205 -31.32 -49.21 -13.35
CA PRO A 205 -32.51 -49.25 -12.49
C PRO A 205 -32.24 -49.54 -11.00
N MET A 206 -33.18 -49.10 -10.16
CA MET A 206 -33.29 -49.48 -8.76
C MET A 206 -33.69 -50.95 -8.63
N ASP A 207 -32.88 -51.70 -7.90
CA ASP A 207 -33.24 -53.00 -7.34
C ASP A 207 -33.26 -52.90 -5.80
N THR A 208 -34.24 -53.54 -5.20
CA THR A 208 -34.62 -53.48 -3.79
C THR A 208 -33.64 -54.21 -2.86
N GLY A 209 -33.39 -53.69 -1.65
CA GLY A 209 -32.94 -54.57 -0.54
C GLY A 209 -32.07 -53.95 0.57
N GLN A 210 -32.70 -53.79 1.74
CA GLN A 210 -32.20 -54.12 3.09
C GLN A 210 -31.04 -53.33 3.77
N ALA A 211 -31.44 -52.68 4.86
CA ALA A 211 -30.86 -52.57 6.20
C ALA A 211 -29.43 -53.08 6.50
N GLY A 212 -28.66 -52.24 7.22
CA GLY A 212 -27.46 -52.64 7.97
C GLY A 212 -27.00 -51.54 8.95
N VAL A 213 -26.88 -51.91 10.23
CA VAL A 213 -26.63 -51.09 11.42
C VAL A 213 -25.13 -51.04 11.79
N GLY A 214 -24.69 -49.94 12.42
CA GLY A 214 -23.44 -49.82 13.22
C GLY A 214 -22.20 -49.40 12.41
N THR A 215 -21.20 -48.66 12.91
CA THR A 215 -20.76 -48.37 14.28
C THR A 215 -19.73 -47.22 14.21
N GLY A 216 -19.50 -46.51 15.32
CA GLY A 216 -18.68 -45.29 15.39
C GLY A 216 -17.20 -45.41 14.96
N GLY A 217 -16.68 -44.30 14.42
CA GLY A 217 -15.28 -44.11 14.06
C GLY A 217 -14.85 -42.66 14.27
N ARG A 218 -14.15 -42.45 15.39
CA ARG A 218 -13.41 -41.26 15.87
C ARG A 218 -12.98 -40.22 14.82
N LEU A 219 -13.23 -38.95 15.16
CA LEU A 219 -12.56 -37.75 14.64
C LEU A 219 -11.03 -37.90 14.73
N GLY A 220 -10.37 -38.16 13.59
CA GLY A 220 -8.92 -38.04 13.45
C GLY A 220 -8.53 -36.57 13.18
N PRO A 221 -7.37 -36.10 13.67
CA PRO A 221 -6.92 -34.74 13.39
C PRO A 221 -6.60 -34.63 11.90
N ALA A 222 -7.15 -33.60 11.25
CA ALA A 222 -6.88 -33.24 9.86
C ALA A 222 -5.37 -32.96 9.69
N ARG A 223 -4.61 -34.00 9.35
CA ARG A 223 -3.22 -33.89 8.90
C ARG A 223 -3.23 -33.21 7.53
N GLY A 224 -2.69 -32.01 7.51
CA GLY A 224 -2.05 -31.36 6.36
C GLY A 224 -2.79 -31.49 5.04
N ALA A 225 -3.72 -30.57 4.77
CA ALA A 225 -4.10 -30.27 3.40
C ALA A 225 -2.83 -29.89 2.62
N ALA A 226 -2.40 -30.78 1.72
CA ALA A 226 -1.32 -30.54 0.79
C ALA A 226 -1.59 -29.21 0.03
N PRO A 227 -0.57 -28.38 -0.19
CA PRO A 227 -0.75 -27.16 -0.98
C PRO A 227 -1.24 -27.54 -2.38
N GLY A 228 -2.38 -26.97 -2.78
CA GLY A 228 -2.98 -27.26 -4.09
C GLY A 228 -2.09 -26.88 -5.27
N PRO A 229 -2.26 -27.50 -6.46
CA PRO A 229 -1.24 -27.56 -7.52
C PRO A 229 -1.07 -26.31 -8.40
N PHE A 230 -1.62 -25.16 -8.02
CA PHE A 230 -1.58 -23.96 -8.88
C PHE A 230 -1.03 -22.74 -8.12
N ALA A 231 0.19 -22.87 -7.59
CA ALA A 231 1.03 -21.70 -7.39
C ALA A 231 1.43 -21.19 -8.79
N HIS A 232 1.18 -19.92 -9.12
CA HIS A 232 1.64 -19.34 -10.38
C HIS A 232 3.16 -19.04 -10.27
N PRO A 233 4.05 -19.92 -10.79
CA PRO A 233 5.50 -19.83 -10.51
C PRO A 233 6.10 -18.50 -10.99
N VAL A 234 5.54 -17.93 -12.06
CA VAL A 234 5.95 -16.63 -12.61
C VAL A 234 5.66 -15.48 -11.64
N THR A 235 4.52 -15.49 -10.96
CA THR A 235 4.13 -14.43 -10.01
C THR A 235 4.98 -14.52 -8.74
N ASP A 236 5.29 -15.73 -8.28
CA ASP A 236 6.18 -15.95 -7.14
C ASP A 236 7.63 -15.56 -7.45
N THR A 237 8.11 -15.90 -8.65
CA THR A 237 9.43 -15.48 -9.12
C THR A 237 9.52 -13.97 -9.24
N LEU A 238 8.52 -13.33 -9.85
CA LEU A 238 8.45 -11.86 -9.98
C LEU A 238 8.44 -11.18 -8.61
N ARG A 239 7.58 -11.65 -7.69
CA ARG A 239 7.53 -11.13 -6.32
C ARG A 239 8.87 -11.26 -5.63
N THR A 240 9.51 -12.42 -5.71
CA THR A 240 10.82 -12.67 -5.09
C THR A 240 11.89 -11.74 -5.65
N ALA A 241 11.95 -11.58 -6.99
CA ALA A 241 12.88 -10.67 -7.65
C ALA A 241 12.65 -9.21 -7.22
N LEU A 242 11.40 -8.76 -7.13
CA LEU A 242 11.06 -7.40 -6.69
C LEU A 242 11.38 -7.18 -5.20
N THR A 243 11.15 -8.17 -4.33
CA THR A 243 11.53 -8.11 -2.91
C THR A 243 13.05 -7.99 -2.77
N LEU A 244 13.81 -8.77 -3.54
CA LEU A 244 15.28 -8.70 -3.54
C LEU A 244 15.76 -7.34 -4.06
N ALA A 245 15.14 -6.80 -5.11
CA ALA A 245 15.46 -5.47 -5.61
C ALA A 245 15.17 -4.38 -4.58
N TYR A 246 14.07 -4.48 -3.84
CA TYR A 246 13.75 -3.60 -2.71
C TYR A 246 14.83 -3.68 -1.63
N ALA A 247 15.14 -4.90 -1.16
CA ALA A 247 16.13 -5.11 -0.12
C ALA A 247 17.50 -4.57 -0.53
N ALA A 248 17.99 -4.90 -1.73
CA ALA A 248 19.28 -4.43 -2.23
C ALA A 248 19.35 -2.90 -2.37
N THR A 249 18.26 -2.26 -2.83
CA THR A 249 18.21 -0.81 -3.02
C THR A 249 18.30 -0.03 -1.70
N SER A 250 17.70 -0.56 -0.62
CA SER A 250 17.70 0.06 0.71
C SER A 250 18.91 -0.36 1.56
N ALA A 251 19.21 -1.67 1.62
CA ALA A 251 20.17 -2.24 2.56
C ALA A 251 21.62 -1.85 2.27
N HIS A 252 22.03 -1.80 0.99
CA HIS A 252 23.42 -1.49 0.64
C HIS A 252 23.89 -0.13 1.18
N PRO A 253 23.21 1.00 0.91
CA PRO A 253 23.64 2.29 1.44
C PRO A 253 23.41 2.41 2.96
N LEU A 254 22.39 1.75 3.53
CA LEU A 254 22.20 1.68 4.99
C LEU A 254 23.38 0.98 5.67
N PHE A 255 23.86 -0.14 5.13
CA PHE A 255 25.00 -0.88 5.65
C PHE A 255 26.27 -0.03 5.69
N HIS A 256 26.55 0.73 4.62
CA HIS A 256 27.67 1.68 4.60
C HIS A 256 27.53 2.77 5.67
N ALA A 257 26.32 3.29 5.88
CA ALA A 257 26.06 4.29 6.91
C ALA A 257 26.15 3.73 8.34
N VAL A 258 25.84 2.44 8.55
CA VAL A 258 26.05 1.74 9.83
C VAL A 258 27.54 1.61 10.13
N LEU A 259 28.33 1.13 9.17
CA LEU A 259 29.76 0.91 9.37
C LEU A 259 30.54 2.22 9.49
N ASN A 260 30.13 3.25 8.76
CA ASN A 260 30.82 4.54 8.71
C ASN A 260 29.80 5.70 8.86
N PRO A 261 29.36 6.02 10.09
CA PRO A 261 28.33 7.03 10.34
C PRO A 261 28.81 8.44 9.99
N SER A 262 28.60 8.84 8.74
CA SER A 262 28.98 10.16 8.21
C SER A 262 27.78 10.81 7.49
N PRO A 263 27.70 12.14 7.45
CA PRO A 263 26.64 12.84 6.71
C PRO A 263 26.46 12.37 5.25
N PRO A 264 27.51 12.25 4.40
CA PRO A 264 27.33 11.84 3.01
C PRO A 264 26.83 10.39 2.86
N LEU A 265 27.22 9.47 3.75
CA LEU A 265 26.72 8.09 3.71
C LEU A 265 25.29 8.00 4.24
N THR A 266 24.93 8.80 5.24
CA THR A 266 23.57 8.88 5.77
C THR A 266 22.61 9.46 4.73
N GLN A 267 23.00 10.52 4.04
CA GLN A 267 22.23 11.07 2.90
C GLN A 267 22.07 10.05 1.76
N ARG A 268 23.12 9.28 1.45
CA ARG A 268 23.03 8.17 0.48
C ARG A 268 22.08 7.07 0.96
N ALA A 269 22.05 6.77 2.25
CA ALA A 269 21.12 5.80 2.84
C ALA A 269 19.67 6.28 2.73
N VAL A 270 19.39 7.54 3.03
CA VAL A 270 18.07 8.16 2.85
C VAL A 270 17.66 8.13 1.38
N GLY A 271 18.54 8.55 0.47
CA GLY A 271 18.31 8.48 -0.98
C GLY A 271 18.09 7.05 -1.48
N GLY A 272 18.76 6.06 -0.89
CA GLY A 272 18.52 4.63 -1.14
C GLY A 272 17.14 4.19 -0.70
N GLY A 273 16.74 4.53 0.52
CA GLY A 273 15.42 4.26 1.08
C GLY A 273 14.28 4.89 0.26
N ILE A 274 14.46 6.13 -0.22
CA ILE A 274 13.50 6.80 -1.12
C ILE A 274 13.36 6.03 -2.44
N ARG A 275 14.47 5.62 -3.06
CA ARG A 275 14.45 4.84 -4.31
C ARG A 275 13.88 3.44 -4.11
N ALA A 276 14.05 2.85 -2.93
CA ALA A 276 13.52 1.53 -2.59
C ALA A 276 11.98 1.52 -2.52
N MET A 277 11.32 2.67 -2.43
CA MET A 277 9.85 2.75 -2.43
C MET A 277 9.23 2.17 -3.71
N ILE A 278 9.87 2.37 -4.87
CA ILE A 278 9.36 1.87 -6.17
C ILE A 278 9.32 0.33 -6.21
N PRO A 279 10.43 -0.41 -5.97
CA PRO A 279 10.39 -1.87 -5.93
C PRO A 279 9.54 -2.40 -4.76
N LEU A 280 9.44 -1.68 -3.64
CA LEU A 280 8.54 -2.04 -2.54
C LEU A 280 7.07 -2.03 -2.99
N GLN A 281 6.62 -0.95 -3.63
CA GLN A 281 5.26 -0.83 -4.16
C GLN A 281 4.99 -1.87 -5.26
N ALA A 282 5.96 -2.11 -6.14
CA ALA A 282 5.86 -3.17 -7.15
C ALA A 282 5.70 -4.56 -6.51
N THR A 283 6.44 -4.85 -5.45
CA THR A 283 6.33 -6.10 -4.69
C THR A 283 4.93 -6.25 -4.08
N LEU A 284 4.40 -5.18 -3.48
CA LEU A 284 3.05 -5.18 -2.90
C LEU A 284 1.97 -5.39 -3.96
N ALA A 285 2.12 -4.80 -5.15
CA ALA A 285 1.23 -5.03 -6.28
C ALA A 285 1.29 -6.49 -6.78
N ALA A 286 2.48 -7.07 -6.91
CA ALA A 286 2.65 -8.47 -7.28
C ALA A 286 2.02 -9.40 -6.23
N ARG A 287 2.23 -9.12 -4.93
CA ARG A 287 1.62 -9.85 -3.82
C ARG A 287 0.09 -9.75 -3.79
N ALA A 288 -0.48 -8.66 -4.29
CA ALA A 288 -1.92 -8.48 -4.45
C ALA A 288 -2.48 -9.17 -5.70
N GLY A 289 -1.66 -9.88 -6.48
CA GLY A 289 -2.07 -10.58 -7.70
C GLY A 289 -2.15 -9.68 -8.94
N ALA A 290 -1.48 -8.51 -8.92
CA ALA A 290 -1.47 -7.56 -10.04
C ALA A 290 -0.06 -7.46 -10.70
N PRO A 291 0.39 -8.50 -11.43
CA PRO A 291 1.75 -8.56 -11.98
C PRO A 291 2.02 -7.48 -13.04
N VAL A 292 1.01 -7.11 -13.84
CA VAL A 292 1.14 -6.02 -14.83
C VAL A 292 1.40 -4.69 -14.12
N THR A 293 0.60 -4.36 -13.10
CA THR A 293 0.82 -3.17 -12.27
C THR A 293 2.19 -3.19 -11.61
N ALA A 294 2.64 -4.36 -11.13
CA ALA A 294 3.96 -4.51 -10.54
C ALA A 294 5.08 -4.20 -11.54
N LEU A 295 5.01 -4.74 -12.77
CA LEU A 295 5.99 -4.49 -13.82
C LEU A 295 6.00 -3.02 -14.27
N LEU A 296 4.82 -2.43 -14.48
CA LEU A 296 4.69 -1.00 -14.83
C LEU A 296 5.28 -0.11 -13.72
N THR A 297 5.02 -0.44 -12.45
CA THR A 297 5.60 0.28 -11.31
C THR A 297 7.12 0.13 -11.28
N ALA A 298 7.64 -1.10 -11.46
CA ALA A 298 9.08 -1.36 -11.47
C ALA A 298 9.81 -0.64 -12.61
N ALA A 299 9.16 -0.50 -13.78
CA ALA A 299 9.70 0.21 -14.94
C ALA A 299 9.93 1.71 -14.68
N LEU A 300 9.36 2.29 -13.62
CA LEU A 300 9.63 3.68 -13.21
C LEU A 300 10.98 3.84 -12.51
N ALA A 301 11.58 2.76 -11.99
CA ALA A 301 12.82 2.84 -11.20
C ALA A 301 14.03 3.42 -11.96
N PRO A 302 14.31 3.04 -13.23
CA PRO A 302 15.37 3.67 -14.03
C PRO A 302 15.15 5.16 -14.25
N ALA A 303 13.90 5.57 -14.53
CA ALA A 303 13.55 6.98 -14.72
C ALA A 303 13.79 7.78 -13.43
N ALA A 304 13.31 7.27 -12.28
CA ALA A 304 13.55 7.88 -10.97
C ALA A 304 15.05 8.06 -10.67
N ARG A 305 15.89 7.05 -10.99
CA ARG A 305 17.35 7.16 -10.85
C ARG A 305 17.97 8.21 -11.76
N LYS A 306 17.47 8.37 -12.99
CA LYS A 306 17.96 9.36 -13.95
C LYS A 306 17.62 10.78 -13.53
N PHE A 307 16.41 11.03 -13.03
CA PHE A 307 15.97 12.36 -12.61
C PHE A 307 16.55 12.78 -11.25
N ALA A 308 16.75 11.84 -10.32
CA ALA A 308 17.38 12.13 -9.03
C ALA A 308 18.84 12.58 -9.13
N ARG A 309 19.51 12.37 -10.27
CA ARG A 309 20.86 12.89 -10.54
C ARG A 309 20.86 14.34 -11.04
N LYS A 310 19.71 14.85 -11.50
CA LYS A 310 19.59 16.17 -12.16
C LYS A 310 19.03 17.25 -11.25
N VAL A 311 18.40 16.86 -10.15
CA VAL A 311 17.87 17.78 -9.15
C VAL A 311 18.48 17.32 -7.83
N SER A 312 19.31 18.15 -7.21
CA SER A 312 19.84 17.85 -5.88
C SER A 312 18.65 17.70 -4.95
N VAL A 313 18.38 16.47 -4.52
CA VAL A 313 17.43 16.20 -3.43
C VAL A 313 18.23 16.37 -2.15
N THR A 314 18.52 17.63 -1.83
CA THR A 314 19.05 18.13 -0.57
C THR A 314 18.40 19.49 -0.36
#